data_AF-A0A848HJ45-F1
#
_entry.id   AF-A0A848HJ45-F1
#
_cell.length_a   1.000
_cell.length_b   1.000
_cell.length_c   1.000
_cell.angle_alpha   90.00
_cell.angle_beta   90.00
_cell.angle_gamma   90.00
#
_symmetry.space_group_name_H-M   'P 1'
#
loop_
_entity.id
_entity.type
_entity.pdbx_description
1 polymer ?
#
loop_
_entity_poly.entity_id
_entity_poly.type
_entity_poly.pdbx_seq_one_letter_code
_entity_poly.pdbx_strand_id
1 'polypeptide(L)'
;MLPERQIGRLPTPEVRREVADFAAVCRKALSSPERRACANPEAPVEERSYVHADEVLEFALRALERFGEHGDHFRPDWDINRMVIRGKVSGLRKSGLSFEEAVGAVADDLDVDDRTVSRFISHGKS
;
A
#
# COMPACT_ATOMS: atom_id res chain seq x y z
N MET A 1 23.56 -17.36 -34.03
CA MET A 1 23.09 -16.02 -33.61
C MET A 1 22.58 -16.16 -32.19
N LEU A 2 23.19 -15.47 -31.23
CA LEU A 2 22.61 -15.37 -29.89
C LEU A 2 21.38 -14.44 -29.99
N PRO A 3 20.24 -14.77 -29.36
CA PRO A 3 19.11 -13.86 -29.36
C PRO A 3 19.56 -12.55 -28.71
N GLU A 4 19.27 -11.43 -29.39
CA GLU A 4 19.46 -10.09 -28.83
C GLU A 4 18.74 -10.08 -27.48
N ARG A 5 19.50 -9.87 -26.39
CA ARG A 5 18.92 -9.64 -25.08
C ARG A 5 17.95 -8.47 -25.26
N GLN A 6 16.65 -8.72 -25.13
CA GLN A 6 15.68 -7.65 -24.90
C GLN A 6 16.15 -6.93 -23.65
N ILE A 7 16.86 -5.82 -23.83
CA ILE A 7 17.13 -4.88 -22.74
C ILE A 7 15.73 -4.35 -22.39
N GLY A 8 15.19 -4.84 -21.28
CA GLY A 8 13.87 -4.43 -20.80
C GLY A 8 13.79 -2.91 -20.79
N ARG A 9 12.65 -2.35 -21.22
CA ARG A 9 12.43 -0.91 -21.16
C ARG A 9 12.69 -0.44 -19.74
N LEU A 10 13.55 0.57 -19.59
CA LEU A 10 13.76 1.20 -18.30
C LEU A 10 12.45 1.80 -17.81
N PRO A 11 12.16 1.74 -16.49
CA PRO A 11 10.99 2.36 -15.92
C PRO A 11 10.94 3.85 -16.24
N THR A 12 9.73 4.38 -16.46
CA THR A 12 9.52 5.81 -16.68
C THR A 12 9.98 6.62 -15.45
N PRO A 13 10.34 7.91 -15.62
CA PRO A 13 10.70 8.77 -14.49
C PRO A 13 9.64 8.80 -13.37
N GLU A 14 8.36 8.76 -13.74
CA GLU A 14 7.22 8.72 -12.82
C GLU A 14 7.24 7.45 -11.96
N VAL A 15 7.38 6.27 -12.58
CA VAL A 15 7.49 5.01 -11.84
C VAL A 15 8.72 5.01 -10.91
N ARG A 16 9.87 5.54 -11.37
CA ARG A 16 11.05 5.63 -10.50
C ARG A 16 10.82 6.52 -9.28
N ARG A 17 10.04 7.59 -9.42
CA ARG A 17 9.67 8.47 -8.32
C ARG A 17 8.73 7.77 -7.33
N GLU A 18 7.70 7.10 -7.82
CA GLU A 18 6.77 6.31 -7.00
C GLU A 18 7.51 5.26 -6.15
N VAL A 19 8.45 4.55 -6.76
CA VAL A 19 9.28 3.54 -6.05
C VAL A 19 10.20 4.19 -5.02
N ALA A 20 10.76 5.36 -5.31
CA ALA A 20 11.59 6.09 -4.36
C ALA A 20 10.77 6.57 -3.15
N ASP A 21 9.55 7.05 -3.38
CA ASP A 21 8.62 7.50 -2.33
C ASP A 21 8.19 6.32 -1.44
N PHE A 22 7.84 5.18 -2.05
CA PHE A 22 7.58 3.91 -1.35
C PHE A 22 8.76 3.52 -0.44
N ALA A 23 9.96 3.44 -1.02
CA ALA A 23 11.15 3.04 -0.30
C ALA A 23 11.50 4.01 0.85
N ALA A 24 11.23 5.31 0.69
CA ALA A 24 11.43 6.30 1.74
C ALA A 24 10.53 6.03 2.95
N VAL A 25 9.25 5.70 2.73
CA VAL A 25 8.32 5.40 3.82
C VAL A 25 8.61 4.04 4.44
N CYS A 26 8.97 3.01 3.66
CA CYS A 26 9.46 1.74 4.21
C CYS A 26 10.64 1.94 5.15
N ARG A 27 11.64 2.74 4.72
CA ARG A 27 12.80 3.05 5.57
C ARG A 27 12.37 3.75 6.85
N LYS A 28 11.51 4.78 6.76
CA LYS A 28 10.99 5.49 7.93
C LYS A 28 10.25 4.56 8.89
N ALA A 29 9.38 3.69 8.39
CA ALA A 29 8.62 2.75 9.21
C ALA A 29 9.54 1.73 9.90
N LEU A 30 10.57 1.23 9.21
CA LEU A 30 11.53 0.27 9.74
C LEU A 30 12.55 0.89 10.71
N SER A 31 12.89 2.16 10.54
CA SER A 31 13.86 2.87 11.40
C SER A 31 13.21 3.58 12.60
N SER A 32 11.89 3.74 12.60
CA SER A 32 11.15 4.40 13.68
C SER A 32 11.13 3.51 14.95
N PRO A 33 11.34 4.07 16.16
CA PRO A 33 11.20 3.31 17.42
C PRO A 33 9.82 2.64 17.57
N GLU A 34 8.78 3.31 17.07
CA GLU A 34 7.40 2.84 17.11
C GLU A 34 7.06 1.89 15.94
N ARG A 35 8.05 1.57 15.10
CA ARG A 35 7.90 0.72 13.91
C ARG A 35 6.75 1.16 12.98
N ARG A 36 6.59 2.48 12.82
CA ARG A 36 5.56 3.09 11.95
C ARG A 36 6.03 4.41 11.33
N ALA A 37 5.42 4.78 10.21
CA ALA A 37 5.62 6.07 9.53
C ALA A 37 4.28 6.77 9.33
N CYS A 38 4.22 8.09 9.56
CA CYS A 38 3.04 8.88 9.25
C CYS A 38 2.91 9.06 7.73
N ALA A 39 1.75 8.69 7.20
CA ALA A 39 1.47 8.74 5.77
C ALA A 39 1.05 10.13 5.29
N ASN A 40 0.52 10.95 6.21
CA ASN A 40 0.00 12.30 5.97
C ASN A 40 0.53 13.28 7.04
N PRO A 41 1.83 13.60 7.05
CA PRO A 41 2.44 14.43 8.09
C PRO A 41 1.87 15.85 8.17
N GLU A 42 1.34 16.35 7.05
CA GLU A 42 0.71 17.67 6.93
C GLU A 42 -0.70 17.74 7.56
N ALA A 43 -1.32 16.60 7.87
CA ALA A 43 -2.62 16.56 8.52
C ALA A 43 -2.52 16.94 10.02
N PRO A 44 -3.61 17.46 10.61
CA PRO A 44 -3.76 17.60 12.05
C PRO A 44 -3.41 16.30 12.79
N VAL A 45 -2.88 16.40 14.01
CA VAL A 45 -2.34 15.24 14.74
C VAL A 45 -3.39 14.14 14.92
N GLU A 46 -4.64 14.55 15.12
CA GLU A 46 -5.83 13.72 15.30
C GLU A 46 -6.20 12.93 14.03
N GLU A 47 -5.84 13.46 12.87
CA GLU A 47 -6.14 12.90 11.54
C GLU A 47 -4.95 12.16 10.93
N ARG A 48 -3.83 12.08 11.66
CA ARG A 48 -2.63 11.40 11.17
C ARG A 48 -2.85 9.91 11.10
N SER A 49 -2.68 9.39 9.90
CA SER A 49 -2.65 7.98 9.59
C SER A 49 -1.22 7.47 9.58
N TYR A 50 -1.04 6.24 10.04
CA TYR A 50 0.27 5.59 10.16
C TYR A 50 0.28 4.29 9.39
N VAL A 51 1.42 3.99 8.77
CA VAL A 51 1.72 2.69 8.18
C VAL A 51 2.75 2.01 9.04
N HIS A 52 2.49 0.76 9.41
CA HIS A 52 3.35 -0.03 10.26
C HIS A 52 4.41 -0.83 9.48
N ALA A 53 5.48 -1.22 10.17
CA ALA A 53 6.61 -1.93 9.59
C ALA A 53 6.24 -3.29 8.98
N ASP A 54 5.30 -4.01 9.59
CA ASP A 54 4.78 -5.27 9.07
C ASP A 54 3.97 -5.06 7.78
N GLU A 55 3.13 -4.02 7.75
CA GLU A 55 2.34 -3.67 6.56
C GLU A 55 3.24 -3.33 5.37
N VAL A 56 4.26 -2.47 5.57
CA VAL A 56 5.18 -2.12 4.47
C VAL A 56 6.00 -3.32 3.97
N LEU A 57 6.31 -4.28 4.84
CA LEU A 57 7.02 -5.51 4.45
C LEU A 57 6.12 -6.44 3.63
N GLU A 58 4.87 -6.62 4.04
CA GLU A 58 3.88 -7.40 3.29
C GLU A 58 3.66 -6.80 1.89
N PHE A 59 3.57 -5.47 1.79
CA PHE A 59 3.43 -4.79 0.51
C PHE A 59 4.67 -4.92 -0.38
N ALA A 60 5.87 -4.76 0.21
CA ALA A 60 7.11 -4.93 -0.54
C ALA A 60 7.25 -6.35 -1.10
N LEU A 61 6.89 -7.37 -0.31
CA LEU A 61 6.92 -8.77 -0.74
C LEU A 61 5.98 -9.01 -1.91
N ARG A 62 4.71 -8.58 -1.81
CA ARG A 62 3.73 -8.74 -2.90
C ARG A 62 4.16 -8.03 -4.19
N ALA A 63 4.78 -6.86 -4.07
CA ALA A 63 5.27 -6.12 -5.22
C ALA A 63 6.46 -6.85 -5.89
N LEU A 64 7.31 -7.53 -5.12
CA LEU A 64 8.38 -8.39 -5.65
C LEU A 64 7.83 -9.67 -6.30
N GLU A 65 6.81 -10.31 -5.70
CA GLU A 65 6.15 -11.48 -6.26
C GLU A 65 5.52 -11.17 -7.62
N ARG A 66 4.74 -10.08 -7.72
CA ARG A 66 4.15 -9.62 -8.99
C ARG A 66 5.19 -9.29 -10.04
N PHE A 67 6.28 -8.62 -9.65
CA PHE A 67 7.39 -8.33 -10.54
C PHE A 67 8.00 -9.62 -11.11
N GLY A 68 8.18 -10.64 -10.26
CA GLY A 68 8.66 -11.95 -10.68
C GLY A 68 7.70 -12.71 -11.60
N GLU A 69 6.40 -12.61 -11.35
CA GLU A 69 5.35 -13.32 -12.12
C GLU A 69 5.07 -12.69 -13.48
N HIS A 70 5.03 -11.36 -13.54
CA HIS A 70 4.55 -10.64 -14.73
C HIS A 70 5.65 -9.92 -15.50
N GLY A 71 6.85 -9.79 -14.94
CA GLY A 71 7.91 -8.95 -15.52
C GLY A 71 7.45 -7.51 -15.71
N ASP A 72 6.43 -7.09 -14.94
CA ASP A 72 5.87 -5.75 -15.00
C ASP A 72 6.85 -4.75 -14.40
N HIS A 73 6.54 -3.46 -14.53
CA HIS A 73 7.31 -2.48 -13.79
C HIS A 73 6.92 -2.63 -12.32
N PHE A 74 7.90 -2.73 -11.42
CA PHE A 74 7.66 -2.70 -9.98
C PHE A 74 6.82 -1.45 -9.65
N ARG A 75 5.52 -1.67 -9.52
CA ARG A 75 4.51 -0.68 -9.16
C ARG A 75 3.99 -1.13 -7.82
N PRO A 76 4.61 -0.68 -6.72
CA PRO A 76 4.03 -0.95 -5.43
C PRO A 76 2.60 -0.41 -5.49
N ASP A 77 1.65 -1.18 -5.00
CA ASP A 77 0.23 -0.82 -4.90
C ASP A 77 0.07 0.26 -3.80
N TRP A 78 0.78 1.36 -3.99
CA TRP A 78 1.11 2.43 -3.06
C TRP A 78 0.17 3.60 -3.30
N ASP A 79 -1.10 3.35 -3.08
CA ASP A 79 -2.04 4.43 -2.86
C ASP A 79 -2.15 4.58 -1.34
N ILE A 80 -1.63 5.69 -0.79
CA ILE A 80 -1.65 5.96 0.65
C ILE A 80 -3.09 5.85 1.19
N ASN A 81 -4.08 6.33 0.44
CA ASN A 81 -5.48 6.21 0.86
C ASN A 81 -5.90 4.74 0.90
N ARG A 82 -5.49 3.96 -0.10
CA ARG A 82 -5.72 2.52 -0.14
C ARG A 82 -5.02 1.77 1.01
N MET A 83 -3.83 2.20 1.39
CA MET A 83 -3.09 1.63 2.52
C MET A 83 -3.76 1.96 3.85
N VAL A 84 -4.16 3.20 4.05
CA VAL A 84 -4.92 3.63 5.23
C VAL A 84 -6.24 2.86 5.31
N ILE A 85 -6.98 2.74 4.20
CA ILE A 85 -8.21 1.96 4.12
C ILE A 85 -7.97 0.49 4.47
N ARG A 86 -6.94 -0.14 3.88
CA ARG A 86 -6.58 -1.53 4.18
C ARG A 86 -6.17 -1.73 5.65
N GLY A 87 -5.37 -0.82 6.20
CA GLY A 87 -4.93 -0.83 7.58
C GLY A 87 -6.11 -0.69 8.55
N LYS A 88 -7.00 0.28 8.32
CA LYS A 88 -8.23 0.48 9.12
C LYS A 88 -9.13 -0.76 9.08
N VAL A 89 -9.40 -1.32 7.89
CA VAL A 89 -10.21 -2.55 7.76
C VAL A 89 -9.53 -3.74 8.43
N SER A 90 -8.23 -3.94 8.25
CA SER A 90 -7.48 -5.02 8.88
C SER A 90 -7.49 -4.91 10.41
N GLY A 91 -7.32 -3.71 10.95
CA GLY A 91 -7.39 -3.42 12.37
C GLY A 91 -8.75 -3.78 12.98
N LEU A 92 -9.84 -3.35 12.33
CA LEU A 92 -11.21 -3.66 12.76
C LEU A 92 -11.54 -5.15 12.70
N ARG A 93 -11.03 -5.85 11.68
CA ARG A 93 -11.18 -7.31 11.60
C ARG A 93 -10.40 -8.03 12.69
N LYS A 94 -9.21 -7.54 13.06
CA LYS A 94 -8.45 -8.06 14.20
C LYS A 94 -9.16 -7.83 15.54
N SER A 95 -9.99 -6.78 15.66
CA SER A 95 -10.84 -6.56 16.84
C SER A 95 -12.14 -7.37 16.83
N GLY A 96 -12.35 -8.25 15.85
CA GLY A 96 -13.46 -9.20 15.81
C GLY A 96 -14.63 -8.82 14.91
N LEU A 97 -14.56 -7.69 14.18
CA LEU A 97 -15.58 -7.32 13.21
C LEU A 97 -15.50 -8.24 11.98
N SER A 98 -16.66 -8.54 11.39
CA SER A 98 -16.73 -9.18 10.08
C SER A 98 -16.15 -8.27 9.00
N PHE A 99 -15.88 -8.84 7.81
CA PHE A 99 -15.36 -8.06 6.70
C PHE A 99 -16.33 -6.95 6.26
N GLU A 100 -17.63 -7.25 6.19
CA GLU A 100 -18.68 -6.28 5.80
C GLU A 100 -18.82 -5.17 6.83
N GLU A 101 -18.81 -5.51 8.12
CA GLU A 101 -18.86 -4.50 9.20
C GLU A 101 -17.62 -3.60 9.21
N ALA A 102 -16.43 -4.17 8.98
CA ALA A 102 -15.19 -3.40 8.92
C ALA A 102 -15.14 -2.48 7.68
N VAL A 103 -15.69 -2.92 6.54
CA VAL A 103 -15.80 -2.10 5.32
C VAL A 103 -16.77 -0.94 5.55
N GLY A 104 -17.97 -1.21 6.08
CA GLY A 104 -18.96 -0.18 6.37
C GLY A 104 -18.45 0.85 7.37
N ALA A 105 -17.81 0.41 8.46
CA ALA A 105 -17.22 1.32 9.45
C ALA A 105 -16.12 2.23 8.87
N VAL A 106 -15.33 1.74 7.91
CA VAL A 106 -14.30 2.55 7.23
C VAL A 106 -14.92 3.47 6.17
N ALA A 107 -16.00 3.05 5.52
CA ALA A 107 -16.77 3.86 4.59
C ALA A 107 -17.38 5.09 5.29
N ASP A 108 -18.04 4.85 6.44
CA ASP A 108 -18.63 5.90 7.28
C ASP A 108 -17.56 6.88 7.82
N ASP A 109 -16.43 6.36 8.30
CA ASP A 109 -15.33 7.15 8.86
C ASP A 109 -14.61 8.04 7.82
N LEU A 110 -14.64 7.63 6.54
CA LEU A 110 -13.98 8.34 5.44
C LEU A 110 -14.94 9.11 4.53
N ASP A 111 -16.25 9.08 4.83
CA ASP A 111 -17.32 9.67 4.01
C ASP A 111 -17.24 9.25 2.54
N VAL A 112 -17.03 7.95 2.31
CA VAL A 112 -16.99 7.31 0.99
C VAL A 112 -17.93 6.13 0.93
N ASP A 113 -18.26 5.66 -0.28
CA ASP A 113 -19.11 4.49 -0.43
C ASP A 113 -18.36 3.15 -0.17
N ASP A 114 -19.08 2.15 0.36
CA ASP A 114 -18.58 0.79 0.62
C ASP A 114 -17.91 0.15 -0.59
N ARG A 115 -18.39 0.48 -1.80
CA ARG A 115 -17.84 -0.05 -3.05
C ARG A 115 -16.48 0.57 -3.37
N THR A 116 -16.25 1.84 -3.05
CA THR A 116 -14.94 2.50 -3.11
C THR A 116 -13.97 1.85 -2.14
N VAL A 117 -14.35 1.64 -0.88
CA VAL A 117 -13.55 0.90 0.12
C VAL A 117 -13.25 -0.53 -0.35
N SER A 118 -14.26 -1.23 -0.84
CA SER A 118 -14.12 -2.60 -1.36
C SER A 118 -13.21 -2.67 -2.58
N ARG A 119 -13.22 -1.69 -3.50
CA ARG A 119 -12.29 -1.62 -4.64
C ARG A 119 -10.86 -1.46 -4.18
N PHE A 120 -10.63 -0.59 -3.20
CA PHE A 120 -9.33 -0.38 -2.57
C PHE A 120 -8.81 -1.64 -1.85
N ILE A 121 -9.70 -2.52 -1.37
CA ILE A 121 -9.26 -3.78 -0.78
C ILE A 121 -9.04 -4.85 -1.87
N SER A 122 -9.97 -4.97 -2.82
CA SER A 122 -10.11 -6.08 -3.76
C SER A 122 -9.11 -6.08 -4.92
N HIS A 123 -8.56 -4.94 -5.34
CA HIS A 123 -7.53 -4.86 -6.39
C HIS A 123 -6.16 -5.46 -5.99
N GLY A 124 -6.08 -6.24 -4.90
CA GLY A 124 -4.91 -7.06 -4.53
C GLY A 124 -5.07 -8.54 -4.90
N LYS A 125 -6.17 -8.93 -5.54
CA LYS A 125 -6.39 -10.26 -6.12
C LYS A 125 -6.54 -10.12 -7.64
N SER A 126 -5.43 -10.06 -8.35
CA SER A 126 -5.35 -10.35 -9.79
C SER A 126 -3.95 -10.82 -10.09
#